data_AF-A0A6I6F4R8-F1
#
_entry.id   AF-A0A6I6F4R8-F1
#
_cell.length_a   1.000
_cell.length_b   1.000
_cell.length_c   1.000
_cell.angle_alpha   90.00
_cell.angle_beta   90.00
_cell.angle_gamma   90.00
#
_symmetry.space_group_name_H-M   'P 1'
#
loop_
_entity.id
_entity.type
_entity.pdbx_description
1 polymer ?
#
loop_
_entity_poly.entity_id
_entity_poly.type
_entity_poly.pdbx_seq_one_letter_code
_entity_poly.pdbx_strand_id
1 'polypeptide(L)'
;MTPSPCRVPPDRDLDVTRAVLTVGRDLGVSAKVMLAAFEAGWVESHMNNLDCGDKDSLGVFQQRPSQGWGTPEQIRRVPYAARRFFERAVAVERRAPHLSAGETAQEVQRSAHPERYDAAEAKARELLEEATAAGAPLAGAG
;
A
#
# COMPACT_ATOMS: atom_id res chain seq x y z
N MET A 1 30.22 -6.73 -10.20
CA MET A 1 29.25 -5.70 -10.63
C MET A 1 28.29 -5.49 -9.48
N THR A 2 28.29 -4.32 -8.85
CA THR A 2 27.31 -4.01 -7.80
C THR A 2 25.94 -3.86 -8.49
N PRO A 3 24.89 -4.59 -8.08
CA PRO A 3 23.57 -4.37 -8.65
C PRO A 3 23.18 -2.90 -8.45
N SER A 4 22.60 -2.28 -9.49
CA SER A 4 22.10 -0.91 -9.39
C SER A 4 21.06 -0.82 -8.26
N PRO A 5 21.10 0.24 -7.44
CA PRO A 5 20.10 0.39 -6.38
C PRO A 5 18.70 0.49 -7.00
N CYS A 6 17.73 -0.14 -6.35
CA CYS A 6 16.33 -0.04 -6.77
C CYS A 6 15.90 1.44 -6.77
N ARG A 7 15.37 1.91 -7.90
CA ARG A 7 14.94 3.30 -8.05
C ARG A 7 13.44 3.39 -7.80
N VAL A 8 13.06 4.11 -6.75
CA VAL A 8 11.66 4.48 -6.51
C VAL A 8 11.34 5.75 -7.32
N PRO A 9 10.34 5.74 -8.22
CA PRO A 9 9.89 6.94 -8.91
C PRO A 9 9.42 8.01 -7.91
N PRO A 10 9.62 9.31 -8.16
CA PRO A 10 9.18 10.37 -7.25
C PRO A 10 7.65 10.51 -7.20
N ASP A 11 6.99 10.15 -8.29
CA ASP A 11 5.55 10.24 -8.47
C ASP A 11 4.88 8.87 -8.38
N ARG A 12 3.58 8.87 -8.08
CA ARG A 12 2.77 7.65 -8.05
C ARG A 12 2.41 7.13 -9.43
N ASP A 13 2.18 5.83 -9.49
CA ASP A 13 1.45 5.20 -10.59
C ASP A 13 -0.06 5.24 -10.28
N LEU A 14 -0.83 5.88 -11.18
CA LEU A 14 -2.28 6.05 -11.02
C LEU A 14 -3.03 4.70 -11.09
N ASP A 15 -2.57 3.77 -11.91
CA ASP A 15 -3.23 2.47 -12.08
C ASP A 15 -2.94 1.57 -10.88
N VAL A 16 -1.72 1.60 -10.34
CA VAL A 16 -1.38 0.95 -9.08
C VAL A 16 -2.24 1.51 -7.94
N THR A 17 -2.34 2.82 -7.84
CA THR A 17 -3.14 3.49 -6.78
C THR A 17 -4.62 3.12 -6.88
N ARG A 18 -5.19 3.15 -8.09
CA ARG A 18 -6.60 2.74 -8.34
C ARG A 18 -6.82 1.26 -8.02
N ALA A 19 -5.87 0.39 -8.35
CA ALA A 19 -5.99 -1.04 -8.05
C ALA A 19 -6.01 -1.30 -6.53
N VAL A 20 -5.15 -0.63 -5.75
CA VAL A 20 -5.15 -0.73 -4.28
C VAL A 20 -6.49 -0.23 -3.71
N LEU A 21 -6.99 0.92 -4.18
CA LEU A 21 -8.29 1.46 -3.77
C LEU A 21 -9.43 0.49 -4.08
N THR A 22 -9.46 -0.06 -5.29
CA THR A 22 -10.52 -0.98 -5.75
C THR A 22 -10.55 -2.24 -4.88
N VAL A 23 -9.38 -2.86 -4.63
CA VAL A 23 -9.31 -4.05 -3.79
C VAL A 23 -9.77 -3.77 -2.35
N GLY A 24 -9.39 -2.63 -1.77
CA GLY A 24 -9.84 -2.26 -0.43
C GLY A 24 -11.36 -2.07 -0.37
N ARG A 25 -11.95 -1.44 -1.39
CA ARG A 25 -13.41 -1.28 -1.52
C ARG A 25 -14.12 -2.62 -1.68
N ASP A 26 -13.62 -3.51 -2.53
CA ASP A 26 -14.19 -4.84 -2.76
C ASP A 26 -14.17 -5.70 -1.48
N LEU A 27 -13.16 -5.49 -0.63
CA LEU A 27 -13.04 -6.16 0.66
C LEU A 27 -13.85 -5.48 1.79
N GLY A 28 -14.45 -4.31 1.52
CA GLY A 28 -15.19 -3.56 2.53
C GLY A 28 -14.36 -3.11 3.74
N VAL A 29 -13.07 -2.80 3.53
CA VAL A 29 -12.18 -2.42 4.63
C VAL A 29 -12.56 -1.06 5.24
N SER A 30 -12.21 -0.85 6.51
CA SER A 30 -12.43 0.42 7.19
C SER A 30 -11.63 1.56 6.52
N ALA A 31 -12.04 2.81 6.75
CA ALA A 31 -11.29 3.98 6.30
C ALA A 31 -9.85 3.99 6.88
N LYS A 32 -9.67 3.52 8.13
CA LYS A 32 -8.37 3.39 8.77
C LYS A 32 -7.48 2.38 8.05
N VAL A 33 -8.01 1.21 7.73
CA VAL A 33 -7.29 0.16 7.02
C VAL A 33 -6.97 0.57 5.58
N MET A 34 -7.88 1.30 4.92
CA MET A 34 -7.61 1.90 3.60
C MET A 34 -6.44 2.88 3.69
N LEU A 35 -6.46 3.80 4.67
CA LEU A 35 -5.40 4.78 4.86
C LEU A 35 -4.06 4.12 5.18
N ALA A 36 -4.05 3.07 6.02
CA ALA A 36 -2.84 2.30 6.33
C ALA A 36 -2.19 1.67 5.08
N ALA A 37 -2.99 1.17 4.14
CA ALA A 37 -2.47 0.69 2.87
C ALA A 37 -1.90 1.84 2.03
N PHE A 38 -2.52 3.02 2.06
CA PHE A 38 -2.01 4.17 1.32
C PHE A 38 -0.70 4.72 1.88
N GLU A 39 -0.57 4.79 3.20
CA GLU A 39 0.68 5.15 3.89
C GLU A 39 1.78 4.13 3.56
N ALA A 40 1.48 2.83 3.66
CA ALA A 40 2.43 1.78 3.31
C ALA A 40 2.87 1.87 1.85
N GLY A 41 1.92 1.95 0.91
CA GLY A 41 2.23 2.04 -0.51
C GLY A 41 3.07 3.26 -0.85
N TRP A 42 2.79 4.41 -0.22
CA TRP A 42 3.61 5.61 -0.37
C TRP A 42 5.02 5.41 0.18
N VAL A 43 5.17 4.99 1.44
CA VAL A 43 6.48 4.84 2.08
C VAL A 43 7.37 3.80 1.40
N GLU A 44 6.79 2.73 0.87
CA GLU A 44 7.55 1.61 0.31
C GLU A 44 7.95 1.81 -1.15
N SER A 45 7.10 2.47 -1.94
CA SER A 45 7.29 2.54 -3.40
C SER A 45 6.77 3.82 -4.06
N HIS A 46 6.33 4.81 -3.27
CA HIS A 46 5.53 5.93 -3.76
C HIS A 46 4.32 5.46 -4.58
N MET A 47 3.68 4.34 -4.22
CA MET A 47 2.59 3.70 -4.98
C MET A 47 3.00 3.22 -6.38
N ASN A 48 4.18 2.61 -6.51
CA ASN A 48 4.65 2.02 -7.77
C ASN A 48 4.86 0.51 -7.65
N ASN A 49 4.55 -0.24 -8.70
CA ASN A 49 4.74 -1.68 -8.70
C ASN A 49 6.17 -2.06 -9.12
N LEU A 50 7.10 -2.02 -8.18
CA LEU A 50 8.53 -2.20 -8.44
C LEU A 50 8.91 -3.66 -8.71
N ASP A 51 9.84 -3.89 -9.63
CA ASP A 51 10.44 -5.19 -9.91
C ASP A 51 11.71 -5.48 -9.10
N CYS A 52 12.09 -4.53 -8.24
CA CYS A 52 13.25 -4.53 -7.36
C CYS A 52 12.90 -4.06 -5.94
N GLY A 53 13.86 -4.20 -5.02
CA GLY A 53 13.76 -3.79 -3.63
C GLY A 53 14.98 -4.20 -2.80
N ASP A 54 14.93 -4.02 -1.49
CA ASP A 54 15.90 -4.63 -0.58
C ASP A 54 15.72 -6.16 -0.56
N LYS A 55 16.83 -6.92 -0.65
CA LYS A 55 16.84 -8.39 -0.70
C LYS A 55 15.94 -8.94 -1.83
N ASP A 56 14.81 -9.56 -1.47
CA ASP A 56 13.79 -10.12 -2.35
C ASP A 56 12.45 -9.36 -2.25
N SER A 57 12.46 -8.14 -1.72
CA SER A 57 11.29 -7.27 -1.68
C SER A 57 10.85 -6.84 -3.08
N LEU A 58 9.55 -6.89 -3.35
CA LEU A 58 8.96 -6.54 -4.65
C LEU A 58 7.60 -5.86 -4.51
N GLY A 59 7.21 -5.16 -5.57
CA GLY A 59 5.88 -4.58 -5.74
C GLY A 59 5.60 -3.37 -4.87
N VAL A 60 4.33 -2.97 -4.87
CA VAL A 60 3.85 -1.72 -4.27
C VAL A 60 4.07 -1.60 -2.76
N PHE A 61 4.08 -2.72 -2.04
CA PHE A 61 4.31 -2.76 -0.59
C PHE A 61 5.68 -3.35 -0.23
N GLN A 62 6.58 -3.51 -1.20
CA GLN A 62 7.91 -4.11 -0.97
C GLN A 62 7.84 -5.43 -0.18
N GLN A 63 6.87 -6.27 -0.53
CA GLN A 63 6.61 -7.55 0.15
C GLN A 63 7.70 -8.57 -0.20
N ARG A 64 8.00 -9.47 0.73
CA ARG A 64 9.07 -10.47 0.56
C ARG A 64 8.52 -11.89 0.41
N PRO A 65 8.82 -12.60 -0.70
CA PRO A 65 8.47 -14.01 -0.85
C PRO A 65 9.01 -14.88 0.28
N SER A 66 10.26 -14.65 0.68
CA SER A 66 10.91 -15.34 1.81
C SER A 66 10.22 -15.11 3.17
N GLN A 67 9.30 -14.14 3.29
CA GLN A 67 8.50 -13.89 4.49
C GLN A 67 7.03 -14.33 4.34
N GLY A 68 6.71 -15.16 3.34
CA GLY A 68 5.38 -15.76 3.19
C GLY A 68 4.31 -14.81 2.63
N TRP A 69 4.70 -13.72 1.96
CA TRP A 69 3.78 -12.84 1.27
C TRP A 69 3.24 -13.43 -0.04
N GLY A 70 3.93 -14.41 -0.62
CA GLY A 70 3.55 -15.07 -1.87
C GLY A 70 4.78 -15.38 -2.72
N THR A 71 4.59 -15.93 -3.90
CA THR A 71 5.65 -16.06 -4.92
C THR A 71 6.00 -14.68 -5.52
N PRO A 72 7.21 -14.49 -6.10
CA PRO A 72 7.57 -13.27 -6.81
C PRO A 72 6.53 -12.82 -7.85
N GLU A 73 5.95 -13.77 -8.59
CA GLU A 73 4.94 -13.52 -9.62
C GLU A 73 3.63 -13.03 -9.00
N GLN A 74 3.25 -13.55 -7.84
CA GLN A 74 2.05 -13.13 -7.13
C GLN A 74 2.20 -11.73 -6.53
N ILE A 75 3.29 -11.44 -5.84
CA ILE A 75 3.45 -10.15 -5.14
C ILE A 75 3.71 -8.97 -6.09
N ARG A 76 4.13 -9.24 -7.34
CA ARG A 76 4.16 -8.24 -8.42
C ARG A 76 2.79 -7.99 -9.06
N ARG A 77 1.75 -8.74 -8.68
CA ARG A 77 0.38 -8.42 -9.10
C ARG A 77 -0.27 -7.55 -8.02
N VAL A 78 -0.44 -6.26 -8.31
CA VAL A 78 -1.00 -5.28 -7.36
C VAL A 78 -2.28 -5.78 -6.67
N PRO A 79 -3.28 -6.39 -7.37
CA PRO A 79 -4.48 -6.84 -6.68
C PRO A 79 -4.24 -7.96 -5.65
N TYR A 80 -3.27 -8.84 -5.92
CA TYR A 80 -2.88 -9.89 -4.98
C TYR A 80 -2.14 -9.28 -3.78
N ALA A 81 -1.14 -8.43 -4.03
CA ALA A 81 -0.35 -7.79 -2.98
C ALA A 81 -1.23 -6.94 -2.04
N ALA A 82 -2.17 -6.17 -2.60
CA ALA A 82 -3.14 -5.38 -1.87
C ALA A 82 -4.08 -6.25 -1.02
N ARG A 83 -4.64 -7.31 -1.60
CA ARG A 83 -5.51 -8.23 -0.84
C ARG A 83 -4.77 -8.81 0.36
N ARG A 84 -3.55 -9.30 0.18
CA ARG A 84 -2.73 -9.86 1.28
C ARG A 84 -2.40 -8.81 2.35
N PHE A 85 -2.12 -7.56 1.94
CA PHE A 85 -1.91 -6.46 2.89
C PHE A 85 -3.18 -6.20 3.71
N PHE A 86 -4.32 -6.02 3.04
CA PHE A 86 -5.59 -5.73 3.69
C PHE A 86 -6.03 -6.84 4.64
N GLU A 87 -5.89 -8.12 4.26
CA GLU A 87 -6.20 -9.25 5.15
C GLU A 87 -5.41 -9.18 6.46
N ARG A 88 -4.13 -8.82 6.39
CA ARG A 88 -3.30 -8.63 7.59
C ARG A 88 -3.72 -7.38 8.36
N ALA A 89 -3.92 -6.25 7.69
CA ALA A 89 -4.31 -4.97 8.29
C ALA A 89 -5.64 -5.07 9.05
N VAL A 90 -6.65 -5.73 8.48
CA VAL A 90 -7.93 -5.99 9.16
C VAL A 90 -7.72 -6.87 10.40
N ALA A 91 -6.82 -7.86 10.34
CA ALA A 91 -6.48 -8.66 11.53
C ALA A 91 -5.77 -7.82 12.61
N VAL A 92 -4.92 -6.86 12.22
CA VAL A 92 -4.31 -5.88 13.15
C VAL A 92 -5.38 -5.00 13.78
N GLU A 93 -6.26 -4.40 12.98
CA GLU A 93 -7.32 -3.52 13.47
C GLU A 93 -8.23 -4.22 14.48
N ARG A 94 -8.59 -5.50 14.22
CA ARG A 94 -9.39 -6.29 15.16
C ARG A 94 -8.68 -6.54 16.50
N ARG A 95 -7.37 -6.82 16.50
CA ARG A 95 -6.62 -7.11 17.74
C ARG A 95 -6.22 -5.83 18.49
N ALA A 96 -6.03 -4.72 17.77
CA ALA A 96 -5.52 -3.47 18.32
C ALA A 96 -6.24 -2.26 17.66
N PRO A 97 -7.53 -2.04 18.00
CA PRO A 97 -8.35 -1.02 17.34
C PRO A 97 -7.91 0.42 17.64
N HIS A 98 -7.16 0.62 18.72
CA HIS A 98 -6.65 1.92 19.16
C HIS A 98 -5.47 2.44 18.33
N LEU A 99 -4.82 1.57 17.54
CA LEU A 99 -3.70 1.97 16.69
C LEU A 99 -4.17 2.95 15.60
N SER A 100 -3.32 3.91 15.27
CA SER A 100 -3.44 4.78 14.09
C SER A 100 -3.38 3.96 12.79
N ALA A 101 -3.59 4.64 11.65
CA ALA A 101 -3.37 4.02 10.34
C ALA A 101 -1.89 3.66 10.15
N GLY A 102 -0.96 4.54 10.52
CA GLY A 102 0.48 4.32 10.34
C GLY A 102 1.01 3.24 11.27
N GLU A 103 0.55 3.19 12.51
CA GLU A 103 0.83 2.10 13.45
C GLU A 103 0.26 0.76 12.93
N THR A 104 -0.93 0.77 12.32
CA THR A 104 -1.50 -0.41 11.66
C THR A 104 -0.62 -0.87 10.48
N ALA A 105 -0.15 0.07 9.65
CA ALA A 105 0.76 -0.22 8.54
C ALA A 105 2.09 -0.80 9.03
N GLN A 106 2.66 -0.20 10.09
CA GLN A 106 3.87 -0.69 10.73
C GLN A 106 3.69 -2.11 11.28
N GLU A 107 2.57 -2.43 11.93
CA GLU A 107 2.29 -3.77 12.44
C GLU A 107 2.17 -4.82 11.33
N VAL A 108 1.72 -4.42 10.14
CA VAL A 108 1.63 -5.27 8.94
C VAL A 108 3.00 -5.47 8.30
N GLN A 109 3.76 -4.39 8.11
CA GLN A 109 5.04 -4.39 7.38
C GLN A 109 6.23 -4.81 8.24
N ARG A 110 6.18 -4.49 9.54
CA ARG A 110 7.24 -4.71 10.54
C ARG A 110 8.58 -4.10 10.10
N SER A 111 8.55 -2.84 9.69
CA SER A 111 9.74 -2.12 9.23
C SER A 111 10.64 -1.71 10.40
N ALA A 112 11.89 -1.36 10.12
CA ALA A 112 12.82 -0.81 11.13
C ALA A 112 12.56 0.67 11.48
N HIS A 113 11.60 1.32 10.80
CA HIS A 113 11.35 2.77 10.86
C HIS A 113 9.84 3.02 11.01
N PRO A 114 9.28 2.72 12.19
CA PRO A 114 7.84 2.78 12.44
C PRO A 114 7.23 4.16 12.17
N GLU A 115 7.98 5.22 12.45
CA GLU A 115 7.54 6.62 12.35
C GLU A 115 7.25 7.08 10.91
N ARG A 116 7.76 6.37 9.90
CA ARG A 116 7.60 6.79 8.49
C ARG A 116 6.17 6.71 8.00
N TYR A 117 5.35 5.78 8.52
CA TYR A 117 3.99 5.60 8.04
C TYR A 117 3.06 6.70 8.55
N ASP A 118 3.10 7.03 9.84
CA ASP A 118 2.33 8.17 10.36
C ASP A 118 2.80 9.49 9.73
N ALA A 119 4.11 9.64 9.47
CA ALA A 119 4.63 10.82 8.77
C ALA A 119 4.09 10.95 7.32
N ALA A 120 3.63 9.85 6.72
CA ALA A 120 3.05 9.83 5.38
C ALA A 120 1.54 10.11 5.36
N GLU A 121 0.87 10.24 6.51
CA GLU A 121 -0.59 10.34 6.60
C GLU A 121 -1.16 11.43 5.69
N ALA A 122 -0.62 12.65 5.76
CA ALA A 122 -1.10 13.77 4.96
C ALA A 122 -1.03 13.48 3.45
N LYS A 123 0.09 12.89 3.00
CA LYS A 123 0.25 12.51 1.59
C LYS A 123 -0.67 11.36 1.21
N ALA A 124 -0.81 10.36 2.08
CA ALA A 124 -1.69 9.22 1.85
C ALA A 124 -3.17 9.64 1.70
N ARG A 125 -3.62 10.62 2.51
CA ARG A 125 -4.95 11.22 2.40
C ARG A 125 -5.15 11.92 1.06
N GLU A 126 -4.21 12.76 0.65
CA GLU A 126 -4.22 13.42 -0.67
C GLU A 126 -4.36 12.40 -1.81
N LEU A 127 -3.52 11.35 -1.79
CA LEU A 127 -3.56 10.31 -2.81
C LEU A 127 -4.90 9.57 -2.86
N LEU A 128 -5.49 9.29 -1.69
CA LEU A 128 -6.77 8.59 -1.55
C LEU A 128 -7.95 9.44 -2.04
N GLU A 129 -7.94 10.74 -1.72
CA GLU A 129 -8.95 11.70 -2.19
C GLU A 129 -8.92 11.81 -3.72
N GLU A 130 -7.73 12.03 -4.30
CA GLU A 130 -7.57 12.12 -5.75
C GLU A 130 -7.99 10.83 -6.47
N ALA A 131 -7.60 9.66 -5.93
CA ALA A 131 -7.97 8.37 -6.52
C ALA A 131 -9.49 8.12 -6.42
N THR A 132 -10.13 8.59 -5.35
CA THR A 132 -11.58 8.50 -5.17
C THR A 132 -12.32 9.41 -6.14
N ALA A 133 -11.87 10.66 -6.30
CA ALA A 133 -12.46 11.62 -7.23
C ALA A 133 -12.36 11.15 -8.70
N ALA A 134 -11.20 10.61 -9.09
CA ALA A 134 -11.00 10.07 -10.44
C ALA A 134 -11.82 8.80 -10.74
N GLY A 135 -12.28 8.10 -9.72
CA GLY A 135 -13.10 6.89 -9.84
C GLY A 135 -14.60 7.10 -9.63
N ALA A 136 -15.04 8.31 -9.26
CA ALA A 136 -16.45 8.64 -9.22
C ALA A 136 -16.97 8.80 -10.66
N PRO A 137 -18.15 8.26 -11.01
CA PRO A 137 -18.78 8.66 -12.26
C PRO A 137 -18.96 10.18 -12.24
N LEU A 138 -18.59 10.86 -13.32
CA LEU A 138 -18.81 12.30 -13.48
C LEU A 138 -20.28 12.59 -13.16
N ALA A 139 -20.56 13.16 -11.99
CA ALA A 139 -21.89 13.63 -11.67
C ALA A 139 -22.23 14.70 -12.71
N GLY A 140 -23.32 14.47 -13.46
CA GLY A 140 -23.60 15.10 -14.74
C GLY A 140 -23.45 16.61 -14.75
N ALA A 141 -22.81 17.11 -15.81
CA ALA A 141 -23.11 18.44 -16.33
C ALA A 141 -24.54 18.41 -16.89
N GLY A 142 -25.29 19.48 -16.61
CA GLY A 142 -26.74 19.59 -16.77
C GLY A 142 -27.26 19.55 -18.20
#